data_AF-A0AAU9Y3I6-F1
#
_entry.id   AF-A0AAU9Y3I6-F1
#
_cell.length_a   1.000
_cell.length_b   1.000
_cell.length_c   1.000
_cell.angle_alpha   90.00
_cell.angle_beta   90.00
_cell.angle_gamma   90.00
#
_symmetry.space_group_name_H-M   'P 1'
#
loop_
_entity.id
_entity.type
_entity.pdbx_description
1 polymer ?
#
loop_
_entity_poly.entity_id
_entity_poly.type
_entity_poly.pdbx_seq_one_letter_code
_entity_poly.pdbx_strand_id
1 'polypeptide(L)'
;MSLAALLFNRANLVDLWTQTNIDDILCHGDRMYLHALTNRMVPDTNSLSAEDLPKVATSQNNFEYCLDFNKFYQGRIDRSFCGDGPFCSLKQVLINAFSDSSYAMLVLDGYVMAVIQKSNCFYLFDSHARNSLGIPDENGTAVVLKFSKLD
;
A
#
# COMPACT_ATOMS: atom_id res chain seq x y z
N MET A 1 6.58 3.35 -3.55
CA MET A 1 5.89 4.26 -2.60
C MET A 1 5.19 3.54 -1.45
N SER A 2 4.26 2.62 -1.71
CA SER A 2 3.41 2.02 -0.67
C SER A 2 4.16 1.33 0.48
N LEU A 3 5.28 0.66 0.19
CA LEU A 3 6.14 0.11 1.25
C LEU A 3 6.71 1.20 2.18
N ALA A 4 7.14 2.35 1.63
CA ALA A 4 7.65 3.47 2.44
C ALA A 4 6.56 4.03 3.38
N ALA A 5 5.31 4.08 2.91
CA ALA A 5 4.17 4.49 3.74
C ALA A 5 3.94 3.53 4.93
N LEU A 6 4.01 2.21 4.69
CA LEU A 6 3.90 1.20 5.74
C LEU A 6 5.03 1.32 6.78
N LEU A 7 6.26 1.54 6.32
CA LEU A 7 7.42 1.77 7.19
C LEU A 7 7.27 3.06 8.00
N PHE A 8 6.82 4.14 7.36
CA PHE A 8 6.59 5.42 8.03
C PHE A 8 5.53 5.29 9.14
N ASN A 9 4.48 4.49 8.90
CA ASN A 9 3.45 4.23 9.90
C ASN A 9 3.98 3.59 11.20
N ARG A 10 5.14 2.91 11.14
CA ARG A 10 5.77 2.30 12.32
C ARG A 10 6.26 3.35 13.33
N ALA A 11 6.60 4.55 12.86
CA ALA A 11 7.07 5.66 13.69
C ALA A 11 5.99 6.74 13.89
N ASN A 12 5.17 6.99 12.87
CA ASN A 12 4.18 8.07 12.87
C ASN A 12 2.81 7.52 12.49
N LEU A 13 1.83 7.68 13.36
CA LEU A 13 0.50 7.10 13.15
C LEU A 13 -0.23 7.73 11.96
N VAL A 14 -0.81 6.91 11.08
CA VAL A 14 -1.50 7.35 9.84
C VAL A 14 -2.60 8.38 10.03
N ASP A 15 -3.26 8.39 11.19
CA ASP A 15 -4.30 9.37 11.53
C ASP A 15 -3.75 10.77 11.88
N LEU A 16 -2.43 10.91 11.99
CA LEU A 16 -1.73 12.16 12.26
C LEU A 16 -0.92 12.65 11.05
N TRP A 17 -0.96 11.94 9.93
CA TRP A 17 -0.17 12.32 8.75
C TRP A 17 -0.66 13.66 8.19
N THR A 18 0.31 14.55 7.98
CA THR A 18 0.13 15.83 7.30
C THR A 18 0.57 15.73 5.85
N GLN A 19 0.29 16.77 5.05
CA GLN A 19 0.82 16.88 3.69
C GLN A 19 2.35 16.71 3.65
N THR A 20 3.09 17.36 4.56
CA THR A 20 4.55 17.22 4.65
C THR A 20 4.96 15.77 4.89
N ASN A 21 4.24 15.03 5.73
CA ASN A 21 4.54 13.61 5.93
C ASN A 21 4.30 12.78 4.68
N ILE A 22 3.25 13.08 3.92
CA ILE A 22 2.96 12.42 2.63
C ILE A 22 4.08 12.71 1.63
N ASP A 23 4.52 13.95 1.52
CA ASP A 23 5.64 14.34 0.64
C ASP A 23 6.94 13.63 1.04
N ASP A 24 7.23 13.53 2.34
CA ASP A 24 8.39 12.79 2.86
C ASP A 24 8.31 11.30 2.50
N ILE A 25 7.12 10.70 2.59
CA ILE A 25 6.88 9.30 2.20
C ILE A 25 7.19 9.09 0.73
N LEU A 26 6.74 9.99 -0.14
CA LEU A 26 7.03 9.93 -1.58
C LEU A 26 8.52 10.06 -1.85
N CYS A 27 9.16 11.11 -1.34
CA CYS A 27 10.60 11.34 -1.49
C CYS A 27 11.43 10.14 -0.98
N HIS A 28 11.05 9.55 0.16
CA HIS A 28 11.74 8.38 0.68
C HIS A 28 11.50 7.14 -0.16
N GLY A 29 10.28 6.92 -0.62
CA GLY A 29 9.94 5.81 -1.50
C GLY A 29 10.71 5.85 -2.83
N ASP A 30 10.91 7.03 -3.41
CA ASP A 30 11.76 7.20 -4.59
C ASP A 30 13.22 6.83 -4.30
N ARG A 31 13.78 7.31 -3.19
CA ARG A 31 15.15 6.95 -2.79
C ARG A 31 15.30 5.45 -2.58
N MET A 32 14.33 4.80 -1.95
CA MET A 32 14.33 3.35 -1.77
C MET A 32 14.32 2.61 -3.12
N TYR A 33 13.45 3.02 -4.05
CA TYR A 33 13.37 2.40 -5.37
C TYR A 33 14.65 2.62 -6.19
N LEU A 34 15.14 3.86 -6.27
CA LEU A 34 16.38 4.19 -7.00
C LEU A 34 17.60 3.46 -6.42
N HIS A 35 17.68 3.33 -5.09
CA HIS A 35 18.73 2.54 -4.44
C HIS A 35 18.64 1.07 -4.86
N ALA A 36 17.44 0.48 -4.79
CA ALA A 36 17.24 -0.92 -5.17
C ALA A 36 17.56 -1.16 -6.65
N LEU A 37 17.13 -0.26 -7.54
CA LEU A 37 17.38 -0.33 -8.98
C LEU A 37 18.88 -0.19 -9.30
N THR A 38 19.55 0.81 -8.73
CA THR A 38 20.98 1.07 -8.95
C THR A 38 21.86 -0.10 -8.48
N ASN A 39 21.47 -0.76 -7.39
CA ASN A 39 22.16 -1.92 -6.85
C ASN A 39 21.68 -3.26 -7.45
N ARG A 40 20.81 -3.23 -8.48
CA ARG A 40 20.25 -4.42 -9.16
C ARG A 40 19.55 -5.40 -8.20
N MET A 41 18.95 -4.88 -7.14
CA MET A 41 18.14 -5.65 -6.20
C MET A 41 16.73 -5.91 -6.72
N VAL A 42 16.28 -5.10 -7.68
CA VAL A 42 14.99 -5.21 -8.36
C VAL A 42 15.21 -5.15 -9.87
N PRO A 43 14.30 -5.74 -10.68
CA PRO A 43 14.38 -5.65 -12.13
C PRO A 43 14.20 -4.21 -12.63
N ASP A 44 14.86 -3.90 -13.74
CA ASP A 44 14.66 -2.65 -14.49
C ASP A 44 13.46 -2.81 -15.42
N THR A 45 12.26 -2.77 -14.83
CA THR A 45 10.98 -2.93 -15.51
C THR A 45 10.00 -1.84 -15.06
N ASN A 46 9.00 -1.56 -15.90
CA ASN A 46 7.98 -0.55 -15.62
C ASN A 46 7.12 -0.84 -14.39
N SER A 47 7.06 -2.10 -13.93
CA SER A 47 6.34 -2.50 -12.74
C SER A 47 7.15 -3.51 -11.94
N LEU A 48 7.02 -3.44 -10.62
CA LEU A 48 7.53 -4.44 -9.68
C LEU A 48 6.37 -5.30 -9.17
N SER A 49 6.62 -6.60 -9.06
CA SER A 49 5.74 -7.55 -8.38
C SER A 49 6.01 -7.55 -6.87
N ALA A 50 5.15 -8.23 -6.10
CA ALA A 50 5.39 -8.42 -4.67
C ALA A 50 6.66 -9.25 -4.39
N GLU A 51 7.07 -10.13 -5.32
CA GLU A 51 8.27 -10.96 -5.20
C GLU A 51 9.56 -10.16 -5.40
N ASP A 52 9.47 -9.03 -6.08
CA ASP A 52 10.59 -8.10 -6.28
C ASP A 52 10.82 -7.21 -5.05
N LEU A 53 9.95 -7.26 -4.04
CA LEU A 53 10.12 -6.45 -2.85
C LEU A 53 11.31 -6.93 -2.02
N PRO A 54 12.12 -6.01 -1.47
CA PRO A 54 13.29 -6.40 -0.71
C PRO A 54 12.89 -7.12 0.58
N LYS A 55 13.73 -8.04 1.06
CA LYS A 55 13.52 -8.69 2.37
C LYS A 55 13.85 -7.78 3.56
N VAL A 56 14.66 -6.75 3.32
CA VAL A 56 15.05 -5.77 4.32
C VAL A 56 14.84 -4.38 3.72
N ALA A 57 14.21 -3.50 4.48
CA ALA A 57 13.98 -2.13 4.05
C ALA A 57 14.28 -1.13 5.17
N THR A 58 14.91 -0.03 4.79
CA THR A 58 15.28 1.04 5.72
C THR A 58 14.20 2.13 5.71
N SER A 59 13.70 2.47 6.90
CA SER A 59 12.77 3.59 7.09
C SER A 59 13.46 4.95 6.96
N GLN A 60 12.66 6.02 6.92
CA GLN A 60 13.17 7.40 6.89
C GLN A 60 14.09 7.76 8.07
N ASN A 61 13.87 7.12 9.22
CA ASN A 61 14.65 7.36 10.44
C ASN A 61 15.87 6.43 10.55
N ASN A 62 16.30 5.83 9.44
CA ASN A 62 17.42 4.89 9.35
C ASN A 62 17.27 3.61 10.19
N PHE A 63 16.04 3.24 10.56
CA PHE A 63 15.76 1.95 11.18
C PHE A 63 15.50 0.90 10.10
N GLU A 64 16.17 -0.25 10.20
CA GLU A 64 16.00 -1.38 9.28
C GLU A 64 14.88 -2.30 9.75
N TYR A 65 14.04 -2.71 8.81
CA TYR A 65 12.95 -3.64 9.02
C TYR A 65 13.14 -4.88 8.15
N CYS A 66 13.07 -6.06 8.76
CA CYS A 66 12.88 -7.31 8.03
C CYS A 66 11.42 -7.41 7.61
N LEU A 67 11.18 -7.59 6.32
CA LEU A 67 9.87 -7.69 5.73
C LEU A 67 9.48 -9.16 5.62
N ASP A 68 8.40 -9.53 6.31
CA ASP A 68 7.79 -10.84 6.23
C ASP A 68 6.39 -10.66 5.62
N PHE A 69 6.25 -11.05 4.36
CA PHE A 69 4.98 -10.95 3.65
C PHE A 69 4.15 -12.21 3.94
N ASN A 70 2.99 -12.00 4.55
CA ASN A 70 1.98 -13.04 4.78
C ASN A 70 1.42 -13.59 3.45
N LYS A 71 0.40 -14.44 3.55
CA LYS A 71 -0.30 -15.03 2.40
C LYS A 71 -0.79 -13.98 1.40
N PHE A 72 -0.61 -14.30 0.12
CA PHE A 72 -1.21 -13.54 -0.97
C PHE A 72 -2.69 -13.90 -1.11
N TYR A 73 -3.56 -12.88 -1.11
CA TYR A 73 -4.99 -13.04 -1.28
C TYR A 73 -5.44 -12.43 -2.62
N GLN A 74 -6.28 -13.14 -3.37
CA GLN A 74 -6.78 -12.70 -4.66
C GLN A 74 -8.30 -12.79 -4.72
N GLY A 75 -8.93 -11.80 -5.35
CA GLY A 75 -10.39 -11.75 -5.48
C GLY A 75 -10.88 -10.83 -6.58
N ARG A 76 -12.18 -10.88 -6.85
CA ARG A 76 -12.85 -10.09 -7.89
C ARG A 76 -13.48 -8.83 -7.30
N ILE A 77 -13.43 -7.75 -8.08
CA ILE A 77 -13.98 -6.43 -7.71
C ILE A 77 -15.43 -6.29 -8.18
N ASP A 78 -15.86 -7.20 -9.03
CA ASP A 78 -17.22 -7.27 -9.53
C ASP A 78 -18.23 -7.39 -8.38
N ARG A 79 -19.07 -6.37 -8.21
CA ARG A 79 -20.10 -6.34 -7.17
C ARG A 79 -21.21 -7.37 -7.40
N SER A 80 -21.38 -7.84 -8.63
CA SER A 80 -22.35 -8.89 -8.96
C SER A 80 -21.83 -10.29 -8.60
N PHE A 81 -20.54 -10.41 -8.27
CA PHE A 81 -19.94 -11.66 -7.85
C PHE A 81 -20.41 -12.07 -6.45
N CYS A 82 -21.26 -13.10 -6.41
CA CYS A 82 -21.85 -13.65 -5.19
C CYS A 82 -20.96 -14.67 -4.46
N GLY A 83 -19.72 -14.89 -4.89
CA GLY A 83 -18.81 -15.83 -4.23
C GLY A 83 -18.89 -17.28 -4.74
N ASP A 84 -19.63 -17.54 -5.82
CA ASP A 84 -19.70 -18.86 -6.42
C ASP A 84 -18.39 -19.17 -7.19
N GLY A 85 -17.71 -20.25 -6.80
CA GLY A 85 -16.46 -20.72 -7.42
C GLY A 85 -15.20 -20.55 -6.53
N PRO A 86 -13.99 -20.74 -7.07
CA PRO A 86 -12.75 -20.73 -6.27
C PRO A 86 -12.28 -19.32 -5.88
N PHE A 87 -12.96 -18.26 -6.33
CA PHE A 87 -12.52 -16.88 -6.14
C PHE A 87 -13.27 -16.21 -4.98
N CYS A 88 -12.57 -15.38 -4.23
CA CYS A 88 -13.17 -14.53 -3.21
C CYS A 88 -13.66 -13.20 -3.82
N SER A 89 -14.64 -12.55 -3.18
CA SER A 89 -14.91 -11.13 -3.45
C SER A 89 -13.80 -10.26 -2.86
N LEU A 90 -13.61 -9.04 -3.37
CA LEU A 90 -12.68 -8.07 -2.80
C LEU A 90 -12.95 -7.85 -1.30
N LYS A 91 -14.21 -7.76 -0.90
CA LYS A 91 -14.61 -7.63 0.51
C LYS A 91 -14.07 -8.80 1.35
N GLN A 92 -14.25 -10.03 0.89
CA GLN A 92 -13.77 -11.21 1.61
C GLN A 92 -12.24 -11.28 1.66
N VAL A 93 -11.57 -10.90 0.56
CA VAL A 93 -10.10 -10.80 0.51
C VAL A 93 -9.58 -9.83 1.55
N LEU A 94 -10.18 -8.64 1.65
CA LEU A 94 -9.76 -7.65 2.63
C LEU A 94 -10.04 -8.12 4.06
N ILE A 95 -11.18 -8.76 4.32
CA ILE A 95 -11.47 -9.37 5.63
C ILE A 95 -10.38 -10.38 6.03
N ASN A 96 -10.00 -11.27 5.10
CA ASN A 96 -8.96 -12.28 5.36
C ASN A 96 -7.57 -11.65 5.53
N ALA A 97 -7.23 -10.63 4.76
CA ALA A 97 -5.96 -9.92 4.90
C ALA A 97 -5.85 -9.23 6.27
N PHE A 98 -6.94 -8.59 6.72
CA PHE A 98 -6.97 -7.86 7.99
C PHE A 98 -7.27 -8.73 9.22
N SER A 99 -7.66 -10.00 9.06
CA SER A 99 -7.65 -10.96 10.17
C SER A 99 -6.23 -11.38 10.55
N ASP A 100 -5.29 -11.33 9.60
CA ASP A 100 -3.91 -11.79 9.77
C ASP A 100 -2.94 -10.65 10.11
N SER A 101 -3.20 -9.43 9.61
CA SER A 101 -2.28 -8.29 9.72
C SER A 101 -3.03 -6.96 9.71
N SER A 102 -2.58 -5.97 10.48
CA SER A 102 -3.09 -4.60 10.39
C SER A 102 -2.58 -3.81 9.18
N TYR A 103 -1.78 -4.44 8.32
CA TYR A 103 -1.13 -3.84 7.16
C TYR A 103 -1.31 -4.73 5.94
N ALA A 104 -1.67 -4.13 4.81
CA ALA A 104 -1.72 -4.81 3.53
C ALA A 104 -1.19 -3.90 2.42
N MET A 105 -0.71 -4.52 1.35
CA MET A 105 -0.54 -3.85 0.05
C MET A 105 -1.64 -4.35 -0.87
N LEU A 106 -2.41 -3.41 -1.41
CA LEU A 106 -3.48 -3.69 -2.36
C LEU A 106 -2.96 -3.42 -3.77
N VAL A 107 -2.96 -4.45 -4.61
CA VAL A 107 -2.64 -4.32 -6.03
C VAL A 107 -3.95 -4.33 -6.82
N LEU A 108 -4.20 -3.24 -7.54
CA LEU A 108 -5.41 -3.05 -8.33
C LEU A 108 -5.05 -2.39 -9.66
N ASP A 109 -5.25 -3.10 -10.77
CA ASP A 109 -5.05 -2.57 -12.12
C ASP A 109 -3.67 -1.89 -12.32
N GLY A 110 -2.62 -2.54 -11.80
CA GLY A 110 -1.26 -2.02 -11.83
C GLY A 110 -0.92 -0.99 -10.74
N TYR A 111 -1.91 -0.44 -10.04
CA TYR A 111 -1.70 0.44 -8.90
C TYR A 111 -1.40 -0.37 -7.64
N VAL A 112 -0.32 -0.03 -6.94
CA VAL A 112 0.02 -0.61 -5.63
C VAL A 112 -0.25 0.43 -4.55
N MET A 113 -1.19 0.16 -3.66
CA MET A 113 -1.58 1.04 -2.56
C MET A 113 -1.25 0.41 -1.22
N ALA A 114 -0.97 1.23 -0.21
CA ALA A 114 -0.83 0.75 1.16
C ALA A 114 -2.17 0.89 1.90
N VAL A 115 -2.56 -0.15 2.63
CA VAL A 115 -3.77 -0.14 3.45
C VAL A 115 -3.37 -0.42 4.90
N ILE A 116 -3.78 0.46 5.79
CA ILE A 116 -3.44 0.42 7.22
C ILE A 116 -4.74 0.37 8.04
N GLN A 117 -4.89 -0.64 8.87
CA GLN A 117 -5.98 -0.74 9.84
C GLN A 117 -5.54 -0.09 11.15
N LYS A 118 -6.31 0.90 11.63
CA LYS A 118 -6.08 1.58 12.91
C LYS A 118 -7.39 2.00 13.55
N SER A 119 -7.60 1.61 14.81
CA SER A 119 -8.76 2.01 15.62
C SER A 119 -10.11 1.80 14.90
N ASN A 120 -10.30 0.60 14.33
CA ASN A 120 -11.48 0.22 13.53
C ASN A 120 -11.71 1.03 12.25
N CYS A 121 -10.76 1.86 11.83
CA CYS A 121 -10.76 2.53 10.54
C CYS A 121 -9.69 1.92 9.63
N PHE A 122 -9.88 2.08 8.33
CA PHE A 122 -8.94 1.70 7.29
C PHE A 122 -8.45 2.96 6.61
N TYR A 123 -7.13 3.05 6.42
CA TYR A 123 -6.48 4.16 5.75
C TYR A 123 -5.83 3.63 4.48
N LEU A 124 -6.27 4.15 3.34
CA LEU A 124 -5.71 3.83 2.02
C LEU A 124 -4.78 4.95 1.59
N PHE A 125 -3.49 4.64 1.49
CA PHE A 125 -2.52 5.52 0.86
C PHE A 125 -2.35 5.14 -0.60
N ASP A 126 -2.60 6.10 -1.49
CA ASP A 126 -2.32 6.00 -2.93
C ASP A 126 -1.36 7.12 -3.32
N SER A 127 -0.20 6.76 -3.87
CA SER A 127 0.85 7.70 -4.26
C SER A 127 0.59 8.39 -5.60
N HIS A 128 -0.40 7.93 -6.36
CA HIS A 128 -0.70 8.47 -7.68
C HIS A 128 -1.54 9.75 -7.57
N ALA A 129 -1.61 10.50 -8.66
CA ALA A 129 -2.45 11.68 -8.74
C ALA A 129 -3.93 11.30 -8.60
N ARG A 130 -4.54 11.71 -7.47
CA ARG A 130 -5.94 11.50 -7.12
C ARG A 130 -6.57 12.81 -6.68
N ASN A 131 -7.88 12.91 -6.87
CA ASN A 131 -8.68 13.95 -6.22
C ASN A 131 -9.10 13.54 -4.80
N SER A 132 -9.87 14.41 -4.14
CA SER A 132 -10.36 14.19 -2.75
C SER A 132 -11.28 12.98 -2.57
N LEU A 133 -11.80 12.40 -3.66
CA LEU A 133 -12.62 11.19 -3.64
C LEU A 133 -11.78 9.93 -3.91
N GLY A 134 -10.48 10.05 -4.14
CA GLY A 134 -9.62 8.91 -4.50
C GLY A 134 -9.72 8.49 -5.95
N ILE A 135 -10.27 9.33 -6.82
CA ILE A 135 -10.41 9.04 -8.27
C ILE A 135 -9.19 9.63 -9.00
N PRO A 136 -8.66 8.96 -10.05
CA PRO A 136 -7.60 9.52 -10.89
C PRO A 136 -7.92 10.94 -11.38
N ASP A 137 -6.94 11.83 -11.23
CA ASP A 137 -7.04 13.24 -11.63
C ASP A 137 -5.66 13.70 -12.10
N GLU A 138 -5.56 14.28 -13.29
CA GLU A 138 -4.29 14.75 -13.87
C GLU A 138 -3.64 15.87 -13.05
N ASN A 139 -4.45 16.65 -12.33
CA ASN A 139 -3.98 17.70 -11.42
C ASN A 139 -4.03 17.23 -9.94
N GLY A 140 -4.25 15.94 -9.72
CA GLY A 140 -4.35 15.35 -8.40
C GLY A 140 -3.00 15.22 -7.69
N THR A 141 -3.06 14.77 -6.44
CA THR A 141 -1.89 14.50 -5.60
C THR A 141 -1.98 13.10 -5.02
N ALA A 142 -0.92 12.64 -4.35
CA ALA A 142 -1.02 11.51 -3.46
C ALA A 142 -2.06 11.79 -2.36
N VAL A 143 -2.76 10.75 -1.92
CA VAL A 143 -3.85 10.87 -0.94
C VAL A 143 -3.76 9.80 0.14
N VAL A 144 -4.32 10.14 1.31
CA VAL A 144 -4.71 9.17 2.34
C VAL A 144 -6.21 9.28 2.52
N LEU A 145 -6.93 8.22 2.21
CA LEU A 145 -8.37 8.13 2.38
C LEU A 145 -8.69 7.33 3.62
N LYS A 146 -9.66 7.81 4.43
CA LYS A 146 -10.11 7.14 5.64
C LYS A 146 -11.48 6.52 5.42
N PHE A 147 -11.60 5.24 5.75
CA PHE A 147 -12.84 4.48 5.68
C PHE A 147 -13.19 3.92 7.06
N SER A 148 -14.45 4.03 7.46
CA SER A 148 -14.95 3.44 8.71
C SER A 148 -15.26 1.94 8.59
N LYS A 149 -15.33 1.42 7.36
CA LYS A 149 -15.68 0.05 7.04
C LYS A 149 -14.95 -0.39 5.77
N LEU A 150 -14.94 -1.70 5.52
CA LEU A 150 -14.40 -2.31 4.30
C LEU A 150 -15.41 -2.33 3.14
N ASP A 151 -16.65 -1.87 3.36
CA ASP A 151 -17.77 -1.86 2.40
C ASP A 151 -18.43 -0.49 2.22
#